data_AF-A0A961ZCA6-F1
#
_entry.id   AF-A0A961ZCA6-F1
#
_cell.length_a   1.000
_cell.length_b   1.000
_cell.length_c   1.000
_cell.angle_alpha   90.00
_cell.angle_beta   90.00
_cell.angle_gamma   90.00
#
_symmetry.space_group_name_H-M   'P 1'
#
loop_
_entity.id
_entity.type
_entity.pdbx_description
1 polymer ?
#
loop_
_entity_poly.entity_id
_entity_poly.type
_entity_poly.pdbx_seq_one_letter_code
_entity_poly.pdbx_strand_id
1 'polypeptide(L)'
;MIADTIIATIALLVGGFMLIDGNHVIRKGRYIGPSVPGPWRLIFEARGVDVFRLGPLFVAYGLVWLVLAVFTIVVGAPKFAAILIGVATLWYLPLGTLLSLSVISVALFLVN
;
A
#
# COMPACT_ATOMS: atom_id res chain seq x y z
N MET A 1 12.26 17.16 -5.53
CA MET A 1 13.20 16.71 -4.48
C MET A 1 12.50 16.38 -3.16
N ILE A 2 11.93 17.34 -2.41
CA ILE A 2 11.24 17.01 -1.13
C ILE A 2 10.01 16.12 -1.36
N ALA A 3 9.17 16.47 -2.34
CA ALA A 3 7.98 15.67 -2.70
C ALA A 3 8.34 14.23 -3.08
N ASP A 4 9.36 14.07 -3.94
CA ASP A 4 9.84 12.75 -4.38
C ASP A 4 10.37 11.93 -3.20
N THR A 5 11.15 12.53 -2.30
CA THR A 5 11.65 11.83 -1.10
C THR A 5 10.50 11.34 -0.21
N ILE A 6 9.46 12.16 -0.02
CA ILE A 6 8.28 11.77 0.77
C ILE A 6 7.56 10.59 0.10
N ILE A 7 7.25 10.71 -1.20
CA ILE A 7 6.54 9.67 -1.95
C ILE A 7 7.35 8.37 -1.96
N ALA A 8 8.65 8.44 -2.25
CA ALA A 8 9.52 7.27 -2.27
C ALA A 8 9.60 6.58 -0.90
N THR A 9 9.73 7.35 0.18
CA THR A 9 9.82 6.82 1.54
C THR A 9 8.52 6.13 1.93
N ILE A 10 7.37 6.77 1.71
CA ILE A 10 6.07 6.17 1.99
C ILE A 10 5.88 4.90 1.14
N ALA A 11 6.24 4.96 -0.14
CA ALA A 11 6.10 3.84 -1.05
C ALA A 11 6.96 2.64 -0.65
N LEU A 12 8.19 2.85 -0.18
CA LEU A 12 9.04 1.80 0.37
C LEU A 12 8.43 1.17 1.63
N LEU A 13 7.95 1.99 2.56
CA LEU A 13 7.40 1.51 3.83
C LEU A 13 6.10 0.73 3.62
N VAL A 14 5.16 1.28 2.86
CA VAL A 14 3.88 0.64 2.55
C VAL A 14 4.10 -0.61 1.70
N GLY A 15 4.87 -0.48 0.62
CA GLY A 15 5.13 -1.58 -0.31
C GLY A 15 5.88 -2.73 0.34
N GLY A 16 6.93 -2.42 1.11
CA GLY A 16 7.70 -3.39 1.86
C GLY A 16 6.85 -4.12 2.91
N PHE A 17 6.06 -3.39 3.69
CA PHE A 17 5.20 -4.01 4.70
C PHE A 17 4.12 -4.90 4.05
N MET A 18 3.42 -4.44 3.02
CA MET A 18 2.44 -5.24 2.29
C MET A 18 3.06 -6.51 1.68
N LEU A 19 4.26 -6.41 1.12
CA LEU A 19 4.96 -7.55 0.53
C LEU A 19 5.32 -8.59 1.60
N ILE A 20 5.85 -8.14 2.75
CA ILE A 20 6.22 -9.02 3.86
C ILE A 20 4.96 -9.68 4.45
N ASP A 21 3.93 -8.89 4.72
CA ASP A 21 2.69 -9.34 5.35
C ASP A 21 1.89 -10.29 4.44
N GLY A 22 1.81 -9.98 3.13
CA GLY A 22 1.22 -10.84 2.12
C GLY A 22 1.93 -12.20 2.01
N ASN A 23 3.26 -12.22 2.04
CA ASN A 23 4.02 -13.48 2.11
C ASN A 23 3.83 -14.21 3.44
N HIS A 24 3.69 -13.48 4.55
CA HIS A 24 3.47 -14.08 5.86
C HIS A 24 2.13 -14.82 5.91
N VAL A 25 1.04 -14.20 5.45
CA VAL A 25 -0.29 -14.84 5.46
C VAL A 25 -0.35 -16.04 4.51
N ILE A 26 0.30 -15.99 3.35
CA ILE A 26 0.40 -17.14 2.44
C ILE A 26 1.08 -18.33 3.14
N ARG A 27 2.14 -18.09 3.91
CA ARG A 27 2.95 -19.15 4.54
C ARG A 27 2.42 -19.61 5.89
N LYS A 28 1.76 -18.74 6.63
CA LYS A 28 1.37 -18.97 8.04
C LYS A 28 -0.13 -18.97 8.26
N GLY A 29 -0.94 -18.64 7.25
CA GLY A 29 -2.40 -18.57 7.36
C GLY A 29 -2.91 -17.44 8.25
N ARG A 30 -2.06 -16.48 8.62
CA ARG A 30 -2.41 -15.31 9.46
C ARG A 30 -1.58 -14.10 9.08
N TYR A 31 -2.14 -12.91 9.26
CA TYR A 31 -1.42 -11.64 9.07
C TYR A 31 -0.50 -11.32 10.25
N ILE A 32 0.46 -10.42 10.03
CA ILE A 32 1.31 -9.85 11.08
C ILE A 32 0.47 -8.85 11.89
N GLY A 33 0.36 -9.10 13.19
CA GLY A 33 -0.36 -8.24 14.13
C GLY A 33 -1.50 -8.98 14.83
N PRO A 34 -2.65 -8.31 15.10
CA PRO A 34 -3.74 -8.91 15.85
C PRO A 34 -4.36 -10.11 15.11
N SER A 35 -4.97 -11.03 15.86
CA SER A 35 -5.64 -12.22 15.31
C SER A 35 -6.81 -11.88 14.39
N VAL A 36 -7.47 -10.75 14.66
CA VAL A 36 -8.54 -10.21 13.83
C VAL A 36 -7.95 -9.15 12.90
N PRO A 37 -8.01 -9.33 11.57
CA PRO A 37 -7.51 -8.33 10.63
C PRO A 37 -8.25 -6.99 10.75
N GLY A 38 -7.69 -5.96 10.12
CA GLY A 38 -8.22 -4.59 10.22
C GLY A 38 -9.66 -4.45 9.71
N PRO A 39 -10.30 -3.27 9.93
CA PRO A 39 -11.71 -3.03 9.57
C PRO A 39 -12.07 -3.32 8.11
N TRP A 40 -11.09 -3.22 7.21
CA TRP A 40 -11.22 -3.59 5.80
C TRP A 40 -11.67 -5.03 5.58
N ARG A 41 -11.44 -5.94 6.53
CA ARG A 41 -11.92 -7.34 6.48
C ARG A 41 -13.42 -7.42 6.26
N LEU A 42 -14.18 -6.47 6.83
CA LEU A 42 -15.64 -6.44 6.75
C LEU A 42 -16.13 -6.32 5.30
N ILE A 43 -15.38 -5.61 4.44
CA ILE A 43 -15.73 -5.43 3.03
C ILE A 43 -15.65 -6.78 2.27
N PHE A 44 -14.63 -7.58 2.58
CA PHE A 44 -14.38 -8.88 1.96
C PHE A 44 -15.25 -9.97 2.56
N GLU A 45 -15.39 -10.00 3.90
CA GLU A 45 -16.25 -10.94 4.61
C GLU A 45 -17.72 -10.76 4.21
N ALA A 46 -18.19 -9.52 4.02
CA ALA A 46 -19.54 -9.25 3.50
C ALA A 46 -19.79 -9.84 2.11
N ARG A 47 -18.73 -10.15 1.36
CA ARG A 47 -18.76 -10.80 0.04
C ARG A 47 -18.46 -12.30 0.13
N GLY A 48 -18.35 -12.87 1.32
CA GLY A 48 -18.00 -14.28 1.54
C GLY A 48 -16.54 -14.62 1.23
N VAL A 49 -15.66 -13.61 1.14
CA VAL A 49 -14.24 -13.82 0.85
C VAL A 49 -13.48 -14.06 2.15
N ASP A 50 -12.78 -15.18 2.21
CA ASP A 50 -11.82 -15.49 3.28
C ASP A 50 -10.62 -14.53 3.19
N VAL A 51 -10.54 -13.61 4.16
CA VAL A 51 -9.51 -12.57 4.20
C VAL A 51 -8.11 -13.13 4.33
N PHE A 52 -7.91 -14.32 4.89
CA PHE A 52 -6.59 -14.94 4.99
C PHE A 52 -6.10 -15.48 3.64
N ARG A 53 -6.96 -15.52 2.61
CA ARG A 53 -6.58 -15.86 1.23
C ARG A 53 -6.16 -14.65 0.41
N LEU A 54 -6.21 -13.44 0.96
CA LEU A 54 -5.85 -12.21 0.25
C LEU A 54 -4.35 -11.93 0.21
N GLY A 55 -3.51 -12.82 0.72
CA GLY A 55 -2.04 -12.68 0.66
C GLY A 55 -1.49 -12.32 -0.73
N PRO A 56 -1.91 -12.97 -1.83
CA PRO A 56 -1.48 -12.60 -3.18
C PRO A 56 -1.84 -11.16 -3.57
N LEU A 57 -2.99 -10.65 -3.11
CA LEU A 57 -3.41 -9.27 -3.35
C LEU A 57 -2.45 -8.29 -2.66
N PHE A 58 -2.04 -8.60 -1.43
CA PHE A 58 -1.09 -7.79 -0.66
C PHE A 58 0.31 -7.81 -1.30
N VAL A 59 0.75 -8.98 -1.78
CA VAL A 59 2.00 -9.09 -2.53
C VAL A 59 1.95 -8.24 -3.81
N ALA A 60 0.85 -8.29 -4.56
CA ALA A 60 0.70 -7.50 -5.78
C ALA A 60 0.75 -5.99 -5.50
N TYR A 61 -0.02 -5.49 -4.52
CA TYR A 61 0.04 -4.08 -4.13
C TYR A 61 1.40 -3.69 -3.57
N GLY A 62 2.03 -4.57 -2.80
CA GLY A 62 3.38 -4.38 -2.28
C GLY A 62 4.38 -4.12 -3.40
N LEU A 63 4.36 -4.95 -4.44
CA LEU A 63 5.21 -4.78 -5.62
C LEU A 63 4.91 -3.48 -6.37
N VAL A 64 3.63 -3.13 -6.56
CA VAL A 64 3.24 -1.87 -7.22
C VAL A 64 3.77 -0.65 -6.47
N TRP A 65 3.69 -0.65 -5.14
CA TRP A 65 4.27 0.41 -4.30
C TRP A 65 5.80 0.44 -4.40
N LEU A 66 6.48 -0.70 -4.42
CA LEU A 66 7.94 -0.75 -4.57
C LEU A 66 8.40 -0.26 -5.96
N VAL A 67 7.63 -0.56 -7.02
CA VAL A 67 7.89 -0.01 -8.36
C VAL A 67 7.73 1.51 -8.35
N LEU A 68 6.69 2.05 -7.70
CA LEU A 68 6.52 3.49 -7.53
C LEU A 68 7.72 4.10 -6.79
N ALA A 69 8.22 3.45 -5.73
CA ALA A 69 9.38 3.92 -5.00
C ALA A 69 10.63 4.00 -5.89
N VAL A 70 10.97 2.91 -6.58
CA VAL A 70 12.14 2.85 -7.47
C VAL A 70 12.04 3.90 -8.56
N PHE A 71 10.88 4.01 -9.21
CA PHE A 71 10.66 4.98 -10.28
C PHE A 71 10.80 6.41 -9.74
N THR A 72 10.23 6.70 -8.57
CA THR A 72 10.32 8.02 -7.93
C THR A 72 11.76 8.39 -7.59
N ILE A 73 12.58 7.44 -7.16
CA ILE A 73 14.00 7.67 -6.82
C ILE A 73 14.83 7.94 -8.08
N VAL A 74 14.60 7.18 -9.16
CA VAL A 74 15.44 7.22 -10.37
C VAL A 74 15.03 8.35 -11.32
N VAL A 75 13.72 8.57 -11.48
CA VAL A 75 13.15 9.44 -12.53
C VAL A 75 12.39 10.62 -11.94
N GLY A 76 11.95 10.55 -10.68
CA GLY A 76 11.02 11.50 -10.06
C GLY A 76 9.59 10.97 -9.98
N ALA A 77 8.78 11.54 -9.09
CA ALA A 77 7.46 10.99 -8.79
C ALA A 77 6.49 11.10 -9.99
N PRO A 78 5.98 9.98 -10.53
CA PRO A 78 4.99 10.01 -11.59
C PRO A 78 3.63 10.39 -10.98
N LYS A 79 3.27 11.68 -11.02
CA LYS A 79 2.09 12.26 -10.37
C LYS A 79 0.82 11.42 -10.49
N PHE A 80 0.45 11.06 -11.72
CA PHE A 80 -0.76 10.29 -11.98
C PHE A 80 -0.71 8.88 -11.36
N ALA A 81 0.42 8.19 -11.49
CA ALA A 81 0.58 6.85 -10.92
C ALA A 81 0.61 6.88 -9.38
N ALA A 82 1.25 7.88 -8.77
CA ALA A 82 1.25 8.06 -7.32
C ALA A 82 -0.17 8.26 -6.77
N ILE A 83 -1.00 9.06 -7.45
CA ILE A 83 -2.41 9.26 -7.08
C ILE A 83 -3.20 7.96 -7.26
N LEU A 84 -3.07 7.30 -8.42
CA LEU A 84 -3.81 6.08 -8.72
C LEU A 84 -3.51 4.98 -7.70
N ILE A 85 -2.23 4.76 -7.39
CA ILE A 85 -1.79 3.77 -6.41
C ILE A 85 -2.31 4.13 -5.02
N GLY A 86 -2.18 5.39 -4.60
CA GLY A 86 -2.72 5.86 -3.32
C GLY A 86 -4.22 5.61 -3.20
N VAL A 87 -5.01 5.94 -4.23
CA VAL A 87 -6.46 5.68 -4.24
C VAL A 87 -6.76 4.18 -4.16
N ALA A 88 -6.05 3.37 -4.94
CA ALA A 88 -6.23 1.93 -4.98
C ALA A 88 -5.91 1.23 -3.65
N THR A 89 -5.20 1.89 -2.74
CA THR A 89 -4.85 1.35 -1.40
C THR A 89 -5.47 2.09 -0.22
N LEU A 90 -6.45 2.98 -0.44
CA LEU A 90 -7.19 3.64 0.64
C LEU A 90 -7.97 2.69 1.56
N TRP A 91 -8.17 1.44 1.14
CA TRP A 91 -8.80 0.42 1.96
C TRP A 91 -7.82 -0.23 2.97
N TYR A 92 -6.52 0.05 2.87
CA TYR A 92 -5.50 -0.67 3.62
C TYR A 92 -5.21 -0.04 5.00
N LEU A 93 -5.74 -0.63 6.08
CA LEU A 93 -5.47 -0.30 7.51
C LEU A 93 -5.55 1.21 7.89
N PRO A 94 -5.67 1.57 9.18
CA PRO A 94 -5.68 3.00 9.56
C PRO A 94 -4.40 3.73 9.12
N LEU A 95 -3.24 3.08 9.30
CA LEU A 95 -1.95 3.66 8.93
C LEU A 95 -1.74 3.71 7.41
N GLY A 96 -2.08 2.64 6.69
CA GLY A 96 -1.92 2.61 5.22
C GLY A 96 -2.84 3.60 4.51
N THR A 97 -4.03 3.86 5.06
CA THR A 97 -4.94 4.91 4.58
C THR A 97 -4.31 6.29 4.72
N LEU A 98 -3.78 6.63 5.91
CA LEU A 98 -3.12 7.93 6.15
C LEU A 98 -1.90 8.12 5.24
N LEU A 99 -1.10 7.08 5.06
CA LEU A 99 0.05 7.10 4.17
C LEU A 99 -0.36 7.25 2.70
N SER A 100 -1.43 6.57 2.28
CA SER A 100 -2.00 6.72 0.93
C SER A 100 -2.52 8.13 0.68
N LEU A 101 -3.25 8.71 1.64
CA LEU A 101 -3.73 10.10 1.58
C LEU A 101 -2.57 11.11 1.54
N SER A 102 -1.49 10.82 2.27
CA SER A 102 -0.28 11.65 2.25
C SER A 102 0.36 11.64 0.86
N VAL A 103 0.48 10.47 0.22
CA VAL A 103 0.99 10.35 -1.15
C VAL A 103 0.10 11.09 -2.15
N ILE A 104 -1.23 10.92 -2.06
CA ILE A 104 -2.19 11.65 -2.91
C ILE A 104 -2.01 13.16 -2.74
N SER A 105 -1.92 13.65 -1.51
CA SER A 105 -1.79 15.08 -1.20
C SER A 105 -0.47 15.64 -1.74
N VAL A 106 0.64 14.95 -1.49
CA VAL A 106 1.97 15.36 -1.99
C VAL A 106 1.98 15.35 -3.52
N ALA A 107 1.43 14.33 -4.17
CA ALA A 107 1.36 14.25 -5.62
C ALA A 107 0.49 15.35 -6.24
N LEU A 108 -0.65 15.69 -5.62
CA LEU A 108 -1.54 16.74 -6.11
C LEU A 108 -0.91 18.13 -6.03
N PHE A 109 -0.31 18.47 -4.88
CA PHE A 109 0.06 19.85 -4.54
C PHE A 109 1.55 20.16 -4.67
N LEU A 110 2.44 19.15 -4.62
CA LEU A 110 3.89 19.37 -4.50
C LEU A 110 4.71 18.75 -5.64
N VAL A 111 4.07 17.97 -6.53
CA VAL A 111 4.69 17.47 -7.77
C VAL A 111 4.25 18.36 -8.93
N ASN A 112 5.23 19.00 -9.58
CA ASN A 112 5.08 19.90 -10.73
C ASN A 112 5.25 19.15 -12.04
#